data_AF-A0A936HLU2-F1
#
_entry.id   AF-A0A936HLU2-F1
#
_cell.length_a   1.000
_cell.length_b   1.000
_cell.length_c   1.000
_cell.angle_alpha   90.00
_cell.angle_beta   90.00
_cell.angle_gamma   90.00
#
_symmetry.space_group_name_H-M   'P 1'
#
loop_
_entity.id
_entity.type
_entity.pdbx_description
1 polymer ?
#
loop_
_entity_poly.entity_id
_entity_poly.type
_entity_poly.pdbx_seq_one_letter_code
_entity_poly.pdbx_strand_id
1 'polypeptide(L)'
;MLIGLFPLNIVLFPGSLYPLRIFEPRYKLLVRETIESNGTFGINLVDQSKMANVGCLAKVEKVLHVYPDGKMEIVVAGTDRFRIGSYHSGDKPYLVAHVETFDDETTQPPDFELLESTIRLYNQLAEVVYGEAEPLLDPSQWITGGAAFRMGQKAGLELSLRQKMLEMLSEDERLLFLRQYLQELVPKVKEYETMQMLSRNDGYLRE
;
A
#
# COMPACT_ATOMS: atom_id res chain seq x y z
N MET A 1 -16.40 -1.77 15.10
CA MET A 1 -17.39 -1.82 13.98
C MET A 1 -17.38 -3.21 13.32
N LEU A 2 -18.45 -3.63 12.64
CA LEU A 2 -18.51 -4.92 11.94
C LEU A 2 -18.15 -4.73 10.46
N ILE A 3 -17.13 -5.45 9.96
CA ILE A 3 -16.58 -5.25 8.62
C ILE A 3 -16.39 -6.59 7.91
N GLY A 4 -16.81 -6.63 6.64
CA GLY A 4 -16.46 -7.72 5.73
C GLY A 4 -15.00 -7.63 5.32
N LEU A 5 -14.28 -8.75 5.40
CA LEU A 5 -12.87 -8.84 5.09
C LEU A 5 -12.66 -9.44 3.70
N PHE A 6 -11.71 -8.85 2.98
CA PHE A 6 -11.20 -9.33 1.71
C PHE A 6 -9.70 -9.62 1.85
N PRO A 7 -9.35 -10.84 2.28
CA PRO A 7 -7.97 -11.25 2.48
C PRO A 7 -7.26 -11.36 1.13
N LEU A 8 -6.12 -10.70 0.97
CA LEU A 8 -5.36 -10.62 -0.27
C LEU A 8 -3.87 -10.74 -0.01
N ASN A 9 -3.09 -11.15 -1.00
CA ASN A 9 -1.63 -11.16 -0.91
C ASN A 9 -1.03 -9.76 -1.20
N ILE A 10 -1.56 -8.73 -0.53
CA ILE A 10 -1.13 -7.33 -0.64
C ILE A 10 -1.22 -6.64 0.73
N VAL A 11 -0.49 -5.54 0.87
CA VAL A 11 -0.66 -4.59 1.98
C VAL A 11 -1.16 -3.27 1.41
N LEU A 12 -2.38 -2.87 1.76
CA LEU A 12 -2.96 -1.57 1.41
C LEU A 12 -2.59 -0.56 2.49
N PHE A 13 -2.13 0.63 2.07
CA PHE A 13 -1.85 1.74 3.00
C PHE A 13 -2.96 2.81 2.96
N PRO A 14 -3.18 3.55 4.05
CA PRO A 14 -3.95 4.79 4.02
C PRO A 14 -3.51 5.73 2.88
N GLY A 15 -4.48 6.30 2.17
CA GLY A 15 -4.26 7.20 1.04
C GLY A 15 -3.76 6.54 -0.26
N SER A 16 -3.46 5.24 -0.24
CA SER A 16 -3.02 4.52 -1.45
C SER A 16 -4.20 4.08 -2.31
N LEU A 17 -4.03 4.18 -3.63
CA LEU A 17 -4.97 3.62 -4.61
C LEU A 17 -4.49 2.24 -5.05
N TYR A 18 -5.42 1.29 -5.16
CA TYR A 18 -5.13 -0.06 -5.64
C TYR A 18 -6.22 -0.56 -6.60
N PRO A 19 -5.85 -0.97 -7.84
CA PRO A 19 -6.80 -1.60 -8.76
C PRO A 19 -7.03 -3.06 -8.36
N LEU A 20 -8.30 -3.48 -8.31
CA LEU A 20 -8.69 -4.85 -7.99
C LEU A 20 -9.59 -5.42 -9.08
N ARG A 21 -9.37 -6.70 -9.38
CA ARG A 21 -10.27 -7.50 -10.21
C ARG A 21 -10.99 -8.52 -9.34
N ILE A 22 -12.31 -8.41 -9.27
CA ILE A 22 -13.17 -9.24 -8.43
C ILE A 22 -13.86 -10.27 -9.31
N PHE A 23 -13.65 -11.55 -9.00
CA PHE A 23 -14.23 -12.65 -9.76
C PHE A 23 -14.88 -13.72 -8.89
N GLU A 24 -14.40 -13.94 -7.67
CA GLU A 24 -15.00 -14.91 -6.75
C GLU A 24 -16.41 -14.48 -6.32
N PRO A 25 -17.41 -15.38 -6.34
CA PRO A 25 -18.80 -15.04 -5.99
C PRO A 25 -18.98 -14.35 -4.63
N ARG A 26 -18.26 -14.81 -3.60
CA ARG A 26 -18.32 -14.21 -2.25
C ARG A 26 -17.84 -12.76 -2.23
N TYR A 27 -16.79 -12.42 -2.98
CA TYR A 27 -16.26 -11.07 -3.01
C TYR A 27 -17.03 -10.15 -3.96
N LYS A 28 -17.66 -10.70 -5.01
CA LYS A 28 -18.65 -9.96 -5.80
C LYS A 28 -19.80 -9.49 -4.93
N LEU A 29 -20.27 -10.33 -4.00
CA LEU A 29 -21.30 -9.96 -3.04
C LEU A 29 -20.80 -8.89 -2.06
N LEU A 30 -19.65 -9.11 -1.41
CA LEU A 30 -19.05 -8.14 -0.48
C LEU A 30 -18.93 -6.74 -1.12
N VAL A 31 -18.28 -6.66 -2.28
CA VAL A 31 -18.03 -5.36 -2.93
C VAL A 31 -19.33 -4.70 -3.37
N ARG A 32 -20.31 -5.46 -3.89
CA ARG A 32 -21.63 -4.91 -4.25
C ARG A 32 -22.33 -4.31 -3.04
N GLU A 33 -22.41 -5.04 -1.93
CA GLU A 33 -23.04 -4.55 -0.71
C GLU A 33 -22.30 -3.32 -0.14
N THR A 34 -20.97 -3.29 -0.24
CA THR A 34 -20.18 -2.12 0.15
C THR A 34 -20.50 -0.91 -0.72
N ILE A 35 -20.62 -1.07 -2.04
CA ILE A 35 -20.98 0.02 -2.97
C ILE A 35 -22.39 0.53 -2.68
N GLU A 36 -23.37 -0.36 -2.52
CA GLU A 36 -24.77 -0.02 -2.26
C GLU A 36 -24.95 0.74 -0.93
N SER A 37 -24.15 0.41 0.08
CA SER A 37 -24.16 1.08 1.38
C SER A 37 -23.24 2.31 1.46
N ASN A 38 -22.50 2.63 0.40
CA ASN A 38 -21.42 3.64 0.41
C ASN A 38 -20.43 3.43 1.58
N GLY A 39 -20.16 2.17 1.91
CA GLY A 39 -19.36 1.75 3.04
C GLY A 39 -17.90 1.48 2.68
N THR A 40 -17.23 0.73 3.57
CA THR A 40 -15.89 0.19 3.37
C THR A 40 -15.87 -1.31 3.61
N PHE A 41 -14.84 -1.99 3.10
CA PHE A 41 -14.49 -3.35 3.48
C PHE A 41 -13.02 -3.40 3.93
N GLY A 42 -12.63 -4.41 4.71
CA GLY A 42 -11.26 -4.53 5.20
C GLY A 42 -10.39 -5.34 4.25
N ILE A 43 -9.17 -4.86 3.94
CA ILE A 43 -8.14 -5.66 3.28
C ILE A 43 -7.09 -6.04 4.32
N ASN A 44 -6.86 -7.35 4.46
CA ASN A 44 -5.80 -7.92 5.28
C ASN A 44 -4.82 -8.67 4.40
N LEU A 45 -3.53 -8.55 4.71
CA LEU A 45 -2.51 -9.39 4.10
C LEU A 45 -2.79 -10.86 4.44
N VAL A 46 -2.75 -11.72 3.43
CA VAL A 46 -2.59 -13.17 3.58
C VAL A 46 -1.29 -13.58 2.95
N ASP A 47 -0.38 -14.08 3.77
CA ASP A 47 0.89 -14.64 3.34
C ASP A 47 1.07 -16.03 3.96
N GLN A 48 1.47 -17.01 3.15
CA GLN A 48 1.65 -18.42 3.57
C GLN A 48 0.46 -18.98 4.38
N SER A 49 -0.77 -18.70 3.93
CA SER A 49 -2.03 -19.10 4.59
C SER A 49 -2.26 -18.50 5.98
N LYS A 50 -1.50 -17.48 6.38
CA LYS A 50 -1.70 -16.71 7.61
C LYS A 50 -2.22 -15.33 7.25
N MET A 51 -3.34 -14.94 7.87
CA MET A 51 -3.88 -13.61 7.72
C MET A 51 -3.34 -12.68 8.82
N ALA A 52 -2.89 -11.50 8.43
CA ALA A 52 -2.45 -10.48 9.36
C ALA A 52 -3.63 -9.92 10.16
N ASN A 53 -3.42 -9.69 11.46
CA ASN A 53 -4.45 -9.17 12.36
C ASN A 53 -4.76 -7.68 12.11
N VAL A 54 -3.79 -6.95 11.54
CA VAL A 54 -3.93 -5.54 11.14
C VAL A 54 -4.11 -5.46 9.63
N GLY A 55 -5.09 -4.65 9.22
CA GLY A 55 -5.40 -4.37 7.82
C GLY A 55 -5.72 -2.90 7.59
N CYS A 56 -6.15 -2.59 6.38
CA CYS A 56 -6.61 -1.25 6.01
C CYS A 56 -8.01 -1.32 5.43
N LEU A 57 -8.89 -0.41 5.87
CA LEU A 57 -10.20 -0.22 5.29
C LEU A 57 -10.05 0.31 3.86
N ALA A 58 -10.85 -0.22 2.96
CA ALA A 58 -10.85 0.10 1.55
C ALA A 58 -12.21 0.65 1.17
N LYS A 59 -12.21 1.85 0.58
CA LYS A 59 -13.39 2.45 -0.05
C LYS A 59 -13.30 2.24 -1.56
N VAL A 60 -14.40 1.88 -2.22
CA VAL A 60 -14.45 1.84 -3.67
C VAL A 60 -14.45 3.28 -4.20
N GLU A 61 -13.34 3.67 -4.82
CA GLU A 61 -13.14 5.01 -5.39
C GLU A 61 -13.75 5.09 -6.79
N LYS A 62 -13.53 4.05 -7.62
CA LYS A 62 -14.06 3.97 -8.98
C LYS A 62 -14.43 2.54 -9.34
N VAL A 63 -15.52 2.38 -10.08
CA VAL A 63 -15.83 1.14 -10.80
C VAL A 63 -15.42 1.36 -12.25
N LEU A 64 -14.40 0.64 -12.71
CA LEU A 64 -13.85 0.75 -14.06
C LEU A 64 -14.70 -0.03 -15.06
N HIS A 65 -15.09 -1.24 -14.69
CA HIS A 65 -15.90 -2.10 -15.55
C HIS A 65 -16.71 -3.11 -14.73
N VAL A 66 -17.92 -3.42 -15.20
CA VAL A 66 -18.75 -4.52 -14.68
C VAL A 66 -19.10 -5.43 -15.85
N TYR A 67 -18.69 -6.68 -15.77
CA TYR A 67 -18.92 -7.68 -16.80
C TYR A 67 -20.32 -8.32 -16.64
N PRO A 68 -20.91 -8.91 -17.70
CA PRO A 68 -22.23 -9.55 -17.63
C PRO A 68 -22.34 -10.69 -16.60
N ASP A 69 -21.24 -11.37 -16.29
CA ASP A 69 -21.17 -12.42 -15.25
C ASP A 69 -20.97 -11.87 -13.82
N GLY A 70 -21.03 -10.55 -13.68
CA GLY A 70 -20.87 -9.81 -12.44
C GLY A 70 -19.42 -9.65 -11.97
N LYS A 71 -18.41 -10.13 -12.73
CA LYS A 71 -17.02 -9.74 -12.46
C LYS A 71 -16.91 -8.21 -12.52
N MET A 72 -15.99 -7.65 -11.77
CA MET A 72 -15.80 -6.21 -11.74
C MET A 72 -14.33 -5.84 -11.63
N GLU A 73 -13.97 -4.73 -12.27
CA GLU A 73 -12.71 -4.04 -12.09
C GLU A 73 -12.99 -2.74 -11.37
N ILE A 74 -12.34 -2.57 -10.22
CA ILE A 74 -12.54 -1.43 -9.34
C ILE A 74 -11.18 -0.82 -8.97
N VAL A 75 -11.19 0.45 -8.60
CA VAL A 75 -10.09 1.09 -7.88
C VAL A 75 -10.58 1.34 -6.47
N VAL A 76 -9.81 0.90 -5.48
CA VAL A 76 -10.05 1.20 -4.07
C VAL A 76 -9.03 2.20 -3.53
N ALA A 77 -9.48 3.02 -2.58
CA ALA A 77 -8.63 3.87 -1.78
C ALA A 77 -8.53 3.29 -0.36
N GLY A 78 -7.31 3.14 0.16
CA GLY A 78 -7.10 2.86 1.58
C GLY A 78 -7.48 4.06 2.43
N THR A 79 -8.26 3.87 3.49
CA THR A 79 -8.69 4.95 4.37
C THR A 79 -8.01 4.84 5.73
N ASP A 80 -8.44 3.88 6.55
CA ASP A 80 -8.05 3.78 7.95
C ASP A 80 -7.37 2.44 8.20
N ARG A 81 -6.43 2.41 9.14
CA ARG A 81 -5.90 1.15 9.64
C ARG A 81 -6.86 0.58 10.65
N PHE A 82 -6.96 -0.74 10.71
CA PHE A 82 -7.76 -1.41 11.71
C PHE A 82 -7.08 -2.66 12.25
N ARG A 83 -7.47 -3.04 13.46
CA ARG A 83 -7.11 -4.31 14.08
C ARG A 83 -8.36 -5.18 14.22
N ILE A 84 -8.23 -6.46 13.91
CA ILE A 84 -9.27 -7.45 14.17
C ILE A 84 -9.30 -7.73 15.68
N GLY A 85 -10.47 -7.58 16.29
CA GLY A 85 -10.72 -7.97 17.68
C GLY A 85 -11.30 -9.38 17.77
N SER A 86 -12.34 -9.67 16.98
CA SER A 86 -12.95 -11.01 16.92
C SER A 86 -13.62 -11.28 15.58
N TYR A 87 -13.70 -12.56 15.21
CA TYR A 87 -14.45 -12.97 14.03
C TYR A 87 -15.93 -13.09 14.36
N HIS A 88 -16.77 -12.60 13.45
CA HIS A 88 -18.21 -12.74 13.53
C HIS A 88 -18.62 -14.00 12.78
N SER A 89 -19.27 -14.93 13.48
CA SER A 89 -19.92 -16.09 12.85
C SER A 89 -21.30 -15.67 12.37
N GLY A 90 -21.49 -15.64 11.06
CA GLY A 90 -22.78 -15.33 10.43
C GLY A 90 -22.88 -15.97 9.06
N ASP A 91 -24.01 -15.79 8.40
CA ASP A 91 -24.34 -16.50 7.14
C ASP A 91 -23.68 -15.90 5.89
N LYS A 92 -22.84 -14.88 6.05
CA LYS A 92 -22.15 -14.26 4.91
C LYS A 92 -21.10 -15.23 4.33
N PRO A 93 -20.98 -15.32 2.99
CA PRO A 93 -20.04 -16.24 2.35
C PRO A 93 -18.59 -15.73 2.35
N TYR A 94 -18.31 -14.62 3.01
CA TYR A 94 -17.00 -14.01 3.22
C TYR A 94 -16.78 -13.76 4.70
N LEU A 95 -15.51 -13.61 5.09
CA LEU A 95 -15.15 -13.36 6.49
C LEU A 95 -15.72 -12.02 6.95
N VAL A 96 -16.23 -11.99 8.17
CA VAL A 96 -16.70 -10.77 8.84
C VAL A 96 -16.04 -10.71 10.20
N ALA A 97 -15.60 -9.53 10.61
CA ALA A 97 -14.95 -9.33 11.90
C ALA A 97 -15.43 -8.06 12.60
N HIS A 98 -15.40 -8.09 13.93
CA HIS A 98 -15.38 -6.88 14.74
C HIS A 98 -13.98 -6.29 14.68
N VAL A 99 -13.89 -5.08 14.15
CA VAL A 99 -12.63 -4.36 13.97
C VAL A 99 -12.66 -3.03 14.72
N GLU A 100 -11.48 -2.58 15.12
CA GLU A 100 -11.23 -1.28 15.74
C GLU A 100 -10.23 -0.52 14.88
N THR A 101 -10.60 0.68 14.44
CA THR A 101 -9.69 1.59 13.73
C THR A 101 -8.72 2.22 14.71
N PHE A 102 -7.52 2.52 14.25
CA PHE A 102 -6.51 3.19 15.08
C PHE A 102 -5.63 4.13 14.24
N ASP A 103 -5.21 5.21 14.90
CA ASP A 103 -4.28 6.20 14.37
C ASP A 103 -2.90 6.06 15.02
N ASP A 104 -1.99 6.97 14.66
CA ASP A 104 -0.70 7.07 15.33
C ASP A 104 -0.89 7.55 16.79
N GLU A 105 -0.02 7.08 17.67
CA GLU A 105 0.01 7.50 19.07
C GLU A 105 0.48 8.96 19.21
N THR A 106 1.34 9.42 18.30
CA THR A 106 1.77 10.81 18.23
C THR A 106 0.94 11.58 17.22
N THR A 107 0.48 12.75 17.63
CA THR A 107 -0.18 13.74 16.76
C THR A 107 0.77 14.88 16.38
N GLN A 108 2.04 14.80 16.78
CA GLN A 108 3.03 15.79 16.43
C GLN A 108 3.36 15.69 14.93
N PRO A 109 3.62 16.82 14.26
CA PRO A 109 4.20 16.82 12.93
C PRO A 109 5.47 15.96 12.89
N PRO A 110 5.75 15.28 11.76
CA PRO A 110 7.00 14.54 11.61
C PRO A 110 8.21 15.47 11.74
N ASP A 111 9.32 14.91 12.21
CA ASP A 111 10.62 15.61 12.18
C ASP A 111 10.96 16.00 10.73
N PHE A 112 11.12 17.30 10.48
CA PHE A 112 11.26 17.81 9.12
C PHE A 112 12.57 17.39 8.47
N GLU A 113 13.67 17.29 9.23
CA GLU A 113 14.97 16.86 8.69
C GLU A 113 14.93 15.36 8.32
N LEU A 114 14.26 14.55 9.14
CA LEU A 114 13.99 13.15 8.85
C LEU A 114 13.10 13.00 7.61
N LEU A 115 12.01 13.76 7.53
CA LEU A 115 11.11 13.78 6.37
C LEU A 115 11.84 14.15 5.08
N GLU A 116 12.55 15.28 5.09
CA GLU A 116 13.29 15.79 3.94
C GLU A 116 14.36 14.79 3.48
N SER A 117 15.15 14.27 4.42
CA SER A 117 16.22 13.32 4.10
C SER A 117 15.68 11.99 3.54
N THR A 118 14.51 11.55 3.99
CA THR A 118 13.84 10.33 3.51
C THR A 118 13.23 10.54 2.13
N ILE A 119 12.51 11.64 1.92
CA ILE A 119 11.94 12.00 0.61
C ILE A 119 13.05 12.16 -0.44
N ARG A 120 14.19 12.76 -0.09
CA ARG A 120 15.33 12.86 -1.00
C ARG A 120 15.80 11.49 -1.50
N LEU A 121 15.90 10.49 -0.63
CA LEU A 121 16.28 9.13 -1.02
C LEU A 121 15.19 8.46 -1.86
N TYR A 122 13.92 8.63 -1.50
CA TYR A 122 12.81 8.11 -2.29
C TYR A 122 12.77 8.72 -3.70
N ASN A 123 12.96 10.03 -3.82
CA ASN A 123 13.00 10.70 -5.11
C ASN A 123 14.14 10.17 -5.98
N GLN A 124 15.32 9.91 -5.40
CA GLN A 124 16.41 9.24 -6.13
C GLN A 124 16.04 7.83 -6.60
N LEU A 125 15.29 7.06 -5.81
CA LEU A 125 14.77 5.77 -6.25
C LEU A 125 13.75 5.95 -7.39
N ALA A 126 12.83 6.90 -7.23
CA ALA A 126 11.74 7.13 -8.17
C ALA A 126 12.26 7.57 -9.55
N GLU A 127 13.26 8.45 -9.59
CA GLU A 127 13.92 8.87 -10.82
C GLU A 127 14.52 7.68 -11.57
N VAL A 128 15.19 6.76 -10.87
CA VAL A 128 15.87 5.62 -11.49
C VAL A 128 14.88 4.54 -11.92
N VAL A 129 13.87 4.25 -11.12
CA VAL A 129 12.96 3.10 -11.34
C VAL A 129 11.73 3.47 -12.18
N TYR A 130 11.17 4.66 -11.99
CA TYR A 130 9.89 5.06 -12.59
C TYR A 130 10.02 6.23 -13.58
N GLY A 131 11.11 7.00 -13.52
CA GLY A 131 11.29 8.19 -14.36
C GLY A 131 10.11 9.16 -14.25
N GLU A 132 9.62 9.65 -15.39
CA GLU A 132 8.50 10.60 -15.45
C GLU A 132 7.14 10.01 -15.02
N ALA A 133 7.03 8.68 -14.87
CA ALA A 133 5.77 8.03 -14.49
C ALA A 133 5.43 8.18 -13.00
N GLU A 134 6.39 8.62 -12.17
CA GLU A 134 6.17 8.90 -10.74
C GLU A 134 6.59 10.33 -10.40
N PRO A 135 5.65 11.20 -9.99
CA PRO A 135 5.99 12.53 -9.52
C PRO A 135 6.90 12.49 -8.29
N LEU A 136 7.91 13.35 -8.29
CA LEU A 136 8.76 13.56 -7.11
C LEU A 136 7.95 14.18 -5.98
N LEU A 137 8.24 13.77 -4.76
CA LEU A 137 7.59 14.31 -3.57
C LEU A 137 8.31 15.59 -3.11
N ASP A 138 7.52 16.59 -2.72
CA ASP A 138 7.99 17.81 -2.07
C ASP A 138 7.72 17.70 -0.55
N PRO A 139 8.75 17.72 0.32
CA PRO A 139 8.58 17.61 1.77
C PRO A 139 7.58 18.61 2.37
N SER A 140 7.44 19.80 1.80
CA SER A 140 6.51 20.82 2.30
C SER A 140 5.04 20.39 2.22
N GLN A 141 4.71 19.46 1.33
CA GLN A 141 3.35 18.91 1.16
C GLN A 141 2.99 17.85 2.20
N TRP A 142 3.97 17.39 2.99
CA TRP A 142 3.80 16.25 3.89
C TRP A 142 4.11 16.59 5.36
N ILE A 143 4.11 17.87 5.71
CA ILE A 143 4.35 18.35 7.08
C ILE A 143 3.28 17.89 8.08
N THR A 144 2.15 17.34 7.62
CA THR A 144 1.10 16.75 8.46
C THR A 144 1.16 15.22 8.51
N GLY A 145 2.19 14.60 7.93
CA GLY A 145 2.38 13.14 7.90
C GLY A 145 1.80 12.45 6.67
N GLY A 146 1.93 11.12 6.63
CA GLY A 146 1.46 10.25 5.55
C GLY A 146 2.49 10.02 4.42
N ALA A 147 3.63 10.71 4.44
CA ALA A 147 4.68 10.57 3.43
C ALA A 147 5.23 9.14 3.42
N ALA A 148 5.39 8.55 4.60
CA ALA A 148 5.92 7.20 4.72
C ALA A 148 5.01 6.18 4.03
N PHE A 149 3.69 6.26 4.20
CA PHE A 149 2.75 5.39 3.49
C PHE A 149 2.79 5.60 1.98
N ARG A 150 2.89 6.86 1.53
CA ARG A 150 3.03 7.17 0.10
C ARG A 150 4.30 6.56 -0.49
N MET A 151 5.45 6.78 0.14
CA MET A 151 6.74 6.26 -0.31
C MET A 151 6.77 4.74 -0.25
N GLY A 152 6.33 4.14 0.86
CA GLY A 152 6.34 2.70 1.06
C GLY A 152 5.50 1.91 0.05
N GLN A 153 4.51 2.54 -0.60
CA GLN A 153 3.77 1.92 -1.70
C GLN A 153 4.66 1.58 -2.90
N LYS A 154 5.68 2.41 -3.17
CA LYS A 154 6.55 2.34 -4.35
C LYS A 154 8.03 2.16 -4.02
N ALA A 155 8.37 1.99 -2.75
CA ALA A 155 9.75 1.82 -2.30
C ALA A 155 10.37 0.45 -2.63
N GLY A 156 9.61 -0.52 -3.16
CA GLY A 156 10.12 -1.88 -3.42
C GLY A 156 10.16 -2.78 -2.17
N LEU A 157 9.43 -2.41 -1.12
CA LEU A 157 9.33 -3.20 0.10
C LEU A 157 8.63 -4.54 -0.14
N GLU A 158 9.24 -5.61 0.36
CA GLU A 158 8.59 -6.92 0.50
C GLU A 158 7.35 -6.84 1.42
N LEU A 159 6.40 -7.76 1.24
CA LEU A 159 5.12 -7.74 1.94
C LEU A 159 5.24 -7.72 3.47
N SER A 160 6.21 -8.45 4.02
CA SER A 160 6.48 -8.47 5.47
C SER A 160 6.93 -7.10 5.99
N LEU A 161 7.75 -6.38 5.23
CA LEU A 161 8.18 -5.03 5.56
C LEU A 161 7.05 -4.02 5.43
N ARG A 162 6.19 -4.18 4.41
CA ARG A 162 4.99 -3.35 4.26
C ARG A 162 4.02 -3.56 5.41
N GLN A 163 3.80 -4.81 5.83
CA GLN A 163 2.94 -5.14 6.97
C GLN A 163 3.50 -4.54 8.25
N LYS A 164 4.81 -4.69 8.48
CA LYS A 164 5.50 -4.05 9.62
C LYS A 164 5.26 -2.54 9.64
N MET A 165 5.36 -1.89 8.48
CA MET A 165 5.14 -0.44 8.35
C MET A 165 3.67 -0.05 8.59
N LEU A 166 2.71 -0.87 8.17
CA LEU A 166 1.27 -0.66 8.44
C LEU A 166 0.98 -0.65 9.95
N GLU A 167 1.70 -1.48 10.71
CA GLU A 167 1.51 -1.70 12.14
C GLU A 167 2.23 -0.66 13.04
N MET A 168 3.17 0.12 12.50
CA MET A 168 3.88 1.18 13.23
C MET A 168 2.94 2.32 13.63
N LEU A 169 3.09 2.83 14.85
CA LEU A 169 2.17 3.81 15.46
C LEU A 169 2.71 5.25 15.45
N SER A 170 3.72 5.52 14.63
CA SER A 170 4.33 6.84 14.48
C SER A 170 4.83 7.05 13.05
N GLU A 171 4.58 8.23 12.50
CA GLU A 171 5.14 8.64 11.21
C GLU A 171 6.66 8.68 11.24
N ASP A 172 7.28 9.20 12.30
CA ASP A 172 8.74 9.28 12.42
C ASP A 172 9.38 7.89 12.49
N GLU A 173 8.74 6.94 13.16
CA GLU A 173 9.20 5.54 13.17
C GLU A 173 9.18 4.95 11.76
N ARG A 174 8.10 5.21 11.00
CA ARG A 174 7.99 4.76 9.60
C ARG A 174 9.01 5.46 8.70
N LEU A 175 9.23 6.76 8.87
CA LEU A 175 10.23 7.52 8.11
C LEU A 175 11.64 7.02 8.41
N LEU A 176 11.99 6.79 9.67
CA LEU A 176 13.28 6.25 10.06
C LEU A 176 13.51 4.85 9.47
N PHE A 177 12.50 3.98 9.54
CA PHE A 177 12.53 2.66 8.94
C PHE A 177 12.75 2.73 7.42
N LEU A 178 11.98 3.56 6.72
CA LEU A 178 12.11 3.75 5.27
C LEU A 178 13.46 4.34 4.89
N ARG A 179 13.96 5.31 5.65
CA ARG A 179 15.27 5.93 5.40
C ARG A 179 16.37 4.89 5.42
N GLN A 180 16.40 4.05 6.46
CA GLN A 180 17.39 2.97 6.58
C GLN A 180 17.30 2.01 5.39
N TYR A 181 16.08 1.59 5.03
CA TYR A 181 15.86 0.70 3.89
C TYR A 181 16.32 1.34 2.56
N LEU A 182 15.97 2.60 2.31
CA LEU A 182 16.32 3.31 1.08
C LEU A 182 17.83 3.62 0.99
N GLN A 183 18.50 3.89 2.12
CA GLN A 183 19.95 4.06 2.17
C GLN A 183 20.69 2.83 1.65
N GLU A 184 20.18 1.63 1.90
CA GLU A 184 20.75 0.39 1.38
C GLU A 184 20.32 0.07 -0.05
N LEU A 185 19.06 0.37 -0.40
CA LEU A 185 18.49 0.01 -1.71
C LEU A 185 18.99 0.91 -2.83
N VAL A 186 18.96 2.24 -2.64
CA VAL A 186 19.21 3.21 -3.70
C VAL A 186 20.57 3.02 -4.38
N PRO A 187 21.69 2.80 -3.65
CA PRO A 187 22.98 2.53 -4.28
C PRO A 187 22.96 1.29 -5.17
N LYS A 188 22.34 0.20 -4.72
CA LYS A 188 22.26 -1.07 -5.47
C LYS A 188 21.45 -0.92 -6.76
N VAL A 189 20.34 -0.19 -6.69
CA VAL A 189 19.49 0.08 -7.87
C VAL A 189 20.25 0.92 -8.90
N LYS A 190 20.97 1.96 -8.46
CA LYS A 190 21.80 2.81 -9.33
C LYS A 190 22.93 2.02 -10.00
N GLU A 191 23.60 1.16 -9.24
CA GLU A 191 24.67 0.31 -9.77
C GLU A 191 24.14 -0.67 -10.83
N TYR A 192 23.01 -1.33 -10.54
CA TYR A 192 22.35 -2.24 -11.47
C TYR A 192 21.94 -1.53 -12.77
N GLU A 193 21.35 -0.33 -12.67
CA GLU A 193 20.97 0.45 -13.85
C GLU A 193 22.19 0.86 -14.68
N THR A 194 23.28 1.27 -14.02
CA THR A 194 24.54 1.62 -14.71
C THR A 194 25.11 0.42 -15.47
N MET A 195 25.12 -0.77 -14.86
CA MET A 195 25.56 -2.00 -15.52
C MET A 195 24.69 -2.36 -16.73
N GLN A 196 23.36 -2.18 -16.61
CA GLN A 196 22.43 -2.40 -17.72
C GLN A 196 22.68 -1.43 -18.88
N MET A 197 22.96 -0.16 -18.60
CA MET A 197 23.29 0.83 -19.63
C MET A 197 24.60 0.49 -20.36
N LEU A 198 25.66 0.11 -19.64
CA LEU A 198 26.94 -0.30 -20.24
C LEU A 198 26.78 -1.54 -21.13
N SER A 199 26.07 -2.56 -20.64
CA SER A 199 25.77 -3.78 -21.41
C SER A 199 25.00 -3.51 -22.71
N ARG A 200 24.08 -2.54 -22.71
CA ARG A 200 23.36 -2.10 -23.92
C ARG A 200 24.26 -1.35 -24.90
N ASN A 201 25.21 -0.57 -24.39
CA ASN A 201 26.13 0.24 -25.22
C ASN A 201 27.33 -0.56 -25.75
N ASP A 202 27.74 -1.64 -25.08
CA ASP A 202 28.80 -2.55 -25.51
C ASP A 202 28.36 -3.59 -26.57
N GLY A 203 27.18 -3.36 -27.19
CA GLY A 203 26.68 -4.11 -28.33
C GLY A 203 27.62 -4.00 -29.54
N TYR A 204 28.56 -4.93 -29.63
CA TYR A 204 29.35 -5.20 -30.82
C TYR A 204 28.46 -5.30 -32.07
N LEU A 205 28.75 -4.41 -33.02
CA LEU A 205 28.71 -4.58 -34.48
C LEU A 205 28.33 -6.01 -34.92
N ARG A 206 27.11 -6.17 -35.45
CA ARG A 206 26.85 -7.27 -36.39
C ARG A 206 27.18 -6.75 -37.79
N GLU A 207 28.25 -7.31 -38.34
CA GLU A 207 28.60 -7.29 -39.77
C GLU A 207 27.42 -7.78 -40.64
#